data_AF-A0A7X0F6G7-F1
#
_entry.id   AF-A0A7X0F6G7-F1
#
_cell.length_a   1.000
_cell.length_b   1.000
_cell.length_c   1.000
_cell.angle_alpha   90.00
_cell.angle_beta   90.00
_cell.angle_gamma   90.00
#
_symmetry.space_group_name_H-M   'P 1'
#
loop_
_entity.id
_entity.type
_entity.pdbx_description
1 polymer ?
#
loop_
_entity_poly.entity_id
_entity_poly.type
_entity_poly.pdbx_seq_one_letter_code
_entity_poly.pdbx_strand_id
1 'polypeptide(L)'
;MFNRFMLIIVFVPVAIVLIALAVANRAATAFTLDPFNPGNPALTVQVPLFVLLFLALALGVILGGAVTWFKQGRYRKVARQRGLEAESLRQAAAQRPPVAPQGPALPRPN
;
A
#
# COMPACT_ATOMS: atom_id res chain seq x y z
N MET A 1 -14.38 0.18 -11.33
CA MET A 1 -13.86 -0.24 -12.65
C MET A 1 -12.72 0.65 -13.15
N PHE A 2 -12.78 1.97 -12.92
CA PHE A 2 -11.74 2.94 -13.32
C PHE A 2 -10.31 2.56 -12.88
N ASN A 3 -10.11 2.10 -11.63
CA ASN A 3 -8.78 1.68 -11.15
C ASN A 3 -8.18 0.52 -11.94
N ARG A 4 -9.00 -0.42 -12.43
CA ARG A 4 -8.50 -1.56 -13.23
C ARG A 4 -8.12 -1.10 -14.64
N PHE A 5 -8.90 -0.20 -15.24
CA PHE A 5 -8.61 0.36 -16.54
C PHE A 5 -7.32 1.20 -16.53
N MET A 6 -7.15 2.06 -15.52
CA MET A 6 -5.94 2.88 -15.37
C MET A 6 -4.70 2.03 -15.09
N LEU A 7 -4.85 0.94 -14.33
CA LEU A 7 -3.78 -0.03 -14.14
C LEU A 7 -3.35 -0.65 -15.47
N ILE A 8 -4.30 -1.12 -16.29
CA ILE A 8 -3.98 -1.72 -17.60
C ILE A 8 -3.28 -0.71 -18.51
N ILE A 9 -3.78 0.53 -18.60
CA ILE A 9 -3.20 1.59 -19.42
C ILE A 9 -1.75 1.91 -19.04
N VAL A 10 -1.40 1.82 -17.76
CA VAL A 10 -0.03 2.10 -17.31
C VAL A 10 0.85 0.87 -17.42
N PHE A 11 0.38 -0.29 -16.95
CA PHE A 11 1.20 -1.49 -16.86
C PHE A 11 1.44 -2.15 -18.22
N VAL A 12 0.50 -2.11 -19.16
CA VAL A 12 0.67 -2.75 -20.47
C VAL A 12 1.80 -2.09 -21.28
N PRO A 13 1.85 -0.75 -21.47
CA PRO A 13 2.97 -0.11 -22.14
C PRO A 13 4.30 -0.34 -21.44
N VAL A 14 4.32 -0.25 -20.10
CA VAL A 14 5.53 -0.54 -19.32
C VAL A 14 6.00 -1.97 -19.57
N ALA A 15 5.10 -2.96 -19.55
CA ALA A 15 5.43 -4.35 -19.83
C ALA A 15 6.00 -4.53 -21.25
N ILE A 16 5.42 -3.87 -22.26
CA ILE A 16 5.92 -3.90 -23.64
C ILE A 16 7.36 -3.39 -23.70
N VAL A 17 7.65 -2.24 -23.07
CA VAL A 17 9.01 -1.67 -23.04
C VAL A 17 9.98 -2.62 -22.33
N LEU A 18 9.58 -3.20 -21.20
CA LEU A 18 10.41 -4.15 -20.46
C LEU A 18 10.72 -5.41 -21.28
N ILE A 19 9.73 -5.96 -21.99
CA ILE A 19 9.92 -7.11 -22.87
C ILE A 19 10.84 -6.74 -24.04
N ALA A 20 10.64 -5.58 -24.67
CA ALA A 20 11.49 -5.13 -25.77
C ALA A 20 12.96 -4.97 -25.32
N LEU A 21 13.19 -4.37 -24.15
CA LEU A 21 14.52 -4.27 -23.55
C LEU A 21 15.13 -5.65 -23.26
N ALA A 22 14.32 -6.60 -22.76
CA ALA A 22 14.78 -7.96 -22.50
C ALA A 22 15.20 -8.71 -23.77
N VAL A 23 14.40 -8.59 -24.83
CA VAL A 23 14.70 -9.23 -26.13
C VAL A 23 15.92 -8.59 -26.79
N ALA A 24 16.01 -7.25 -26.77
CA ALA A 24 17.13 -6.52 -27.34
C ALA A 24 18.46 -6.79 -26.59
N ASN A 25 18.38 -6.91 -25.26
CA ASN A 25 19.55 -7.12 -24.39
C ASN A 25 19.60 -8.55 -23.84
N ARG A 26 19.28 -9.55 -24.68
CA ARG A 26 19.32 -10.97 -24.29
C ARG A 26 20.72 -11.53 -24.08
N ALA A 27 21.74 -10.84 -24.61
CA ALA A 27 23.13 -11.25 -24.49
C ALA A 27 23.62 -11.12 -23.05
N ALA A 28 24.45 -12.07 -22.60
CA ALA A 28 25.10 -11.98 -21.31
C ALA A 28 26.11 -10.82 -21.33
N THR A 29 25.92 -9.86 -20.43
CA THR A 29 26.79 -8.69 -20.29
C THR A 29 27.54 -8.78 -18.97
N ALA A 30 28.80 -8.35 -18.96
CA ALA A 30 29.58 -8.30 -17.73
C ALA A 30 29.03 -7.22 -16.81
N PHE A 31 28.61 -7.62 -15.62
CA PHE A 31 28.19 -6.71 -14.58
C PHE A 31 29.05 -6.91 -13.34
N THR A 32 29.84 -5.90 -12.99
CA THR A 32 30.71 -5.91 -11.81
C THR A 32 30.01 -5.24 -10.62
N LEU A 33 29.84 -6.01 -9.55
CA LEU A 33 29.26 -5.59 -8.26
C LEU A 33 30.32 -4.99 -7.32
N ASP A 34 31.23 -4.17 -7.85
CA ASP A 34 32.30 -3.53 -7.09
C ASP A 34 32.44 -2.06 -7.53
N PRO A 35 32.03 -1.08 -6.68
CA PRO A 35 32.11 0.33 -7.03
C PRO A 35 33.53 0.90 -6.91
N PHE A 36 34.49 0.16 -6.33
CA PHE A 36 35.86 0.64 -6.08
C PHE A 36 36.91 -0.08 -6.94
N ASN A 37 36.59 -1.27 -7.48
CA ASN A 37 37.47 -2.01 -8.37
C ASN A 37 36.71 -2.55 -9.60
N PRO A 38 36.48 -1.70 -10.62
CA PRO A 38 35.82 -2.13 -11.85
C PRO A 38 36.66 -3.19 -12.57
N GLY A 39 36.05 -4.34 -12.88
CA GLY A 39 36.72 -5.47 -13.52
C GLY A 39 37.24 -6.56 -12.57
N ASN A 40 36.97 -6.48 -11.27
CA ASN A 40 37.26 -7.55 -10.32
C ASN A 40 36.54 -8.86 -10.73
N PRO A 41 37.26 -9.95 -11.09
CA PRO A 41 36.63 -11.18 -11.57
C PRO A 41 35.82 -11.90 -10.47
N ALA A 42 36.08 -11.65 -9.18
CA ALA A 42 35.35 -12.26 -8.08
C ALA A 42 33.92 -11.68 -7.90
N LEU A 43 33.70 -10.44 -8.33
CA LEU A 43 32.42 -9.72 -8.21
C LEU A 43 31.78 -9.42 -9.57
N THR A 44 32.35 -9.96 -10.65
CA THR A 44 31.82 -9.80 -12.01
C THR A 44 30.98 -11.01 -12.38
N VAL A 45 29.73 -10.76 -12.75
CA VAL A 45 28.79 -11.81 -13.16
C VAL A 45 28.34 -11.54 -14.59
N GLN A 46 28.38 -12.59 -15.42
CA GLN A 46 27.84 -12.54 -16.78
C GLN A 46 26.34 -12.84 -16.75
N VAL A 47 25.52 -11.80 -16.79
CA VAL A 47 24.07 -11.91 -16.84
C VAL A 47 23.47 -10.95 -17.85
N PRO A 48 22.36 -11.31 -18.52
CA PRO A 48 21.61 -10.33 -19.29
C PRO A 48 21.09 -9.21 -18.39
N LEU A 49 21.26 -7.95 -18.81
CA LEU A 49 20.93 -6.79 -17.97
C LEU A 49 19.45 -6.73 -17.57
N PHE A 50 18.56 -7.28 -18.40
CA PHE A 50 17.13 -7.31 -18.08
C PHE A 50 16.83 -8.10 -16.80
N VAL A 51 17.64 -9.11 -16.46
CA VAL A 51 17.48 -9.89 -15.23
C VAL A 51 17.70 -9.00 -14.01
N LEU A 52 18.78 -8.22 -14.02
CA LEU A 52 19.09 -7.26 -12.96
C LEU A 52 18.01 -6.18 -12.84
N LEU A 53 17.49 -5.71 -13.98
CA LEU A 53 16.41 -4.73 -14.02
C LEU A 53 15.12 -5.29 -13.39
N PHE A 54 14.69 -6.50 -13.75
CA PHE A 54 13.51 -7.13 -13.14
C PHE A 54 13.70 -7.41 -11.66
N LEU A 55 14.91 -7.83 -11.23
CA LEU A 55 15.21 -8.00 -9.81
C LEU A 55 15.12 -6.68 -9.06
N ALA A 56 15.69 -5.60 -9.58
CA ALA A 56 15.58 -4.27 -8.98
C ALA A 56 14.11 -3.80 -8.89
N LEU A 57 13.33 -4.05 -9.94
CA LEU A 57 11.90 -3.74 -9.95
C LEU A 57 11.14 -4.55 -8.89
N ALA A 58 11.39 -5.87 -8.81
CA ALA A 58 10.77 -6.75 -7.83
C ALA A 58 11.10 -6.33 -6.39
N LEU A 59 12.37 -6.01 -6.13
CA LEU A 59 12.81 -5.46 -4.84
C LEU A 59 12.10 -4.14 -4.53
N GLY A 60 11.97 -3.24 -5.51
CA GLY A 60 11.22 -1.99 -5.36
C GLY A 60 9.75 -2.21 -5.00
N VAL A 61 9.08 -3.18 -5.63
CA VAL A 61 7.69 -3.55 -5.31
C VAL A 61 7.58 -4.12 -3.89
N ILE A 62 8.49 -5.01 -3.49
CA ILE A 62 8.51 -5.59 -2.15
C ILE A 62 8.72 -4.50 -1.09
N LEU A 63 9.71 -3.63 -1.29
CA LEU A 63 10.01 -2.53 -0.38
C LEU A 63 8.85 -1.53 -0.31
N GLY A 64 8.28 -1.14 -1.45
CA GLY A 64 7.13 -0.25 -1.51
C GLY A 64 5.89 -0.85 -0.84
N GLY A 65 5.67 -2.16 -1.02
CA GLY A 65 4.62 -2.91 -0.33
C GLY A 65 4.84 -2.96 1.18
N ALA A 66 6.07 -3.25 1.63
CA ALA A 66 6.43 -3.26 3.04
C ALA A 66 6.22 -1.90 3.69
N VAL A 67 6.73 -0.81 3.08
CA VAL A 67 6.52 0.56 3.57
C VAL A 67 5.03 0.90 3.66
N THR A 68 4.26 0.57 2.62
CA THR A 68 2.81 0.80 2.61
C THR A 68 2.12 0.03 3.73
N TRP A 69 2.50 -1.23 3.96
CA TRP A 69 1.96 -2.05 5.03
C TRP A 69 2.27 -1.49 6.43
N PHE A 70 3.50 -1.05 6.67
CA PHE A 70 3.88 -0.41 7.93
C PHE A 70 3.09 0.89 8.15
N LYS A 71 2.95 1.75 7.13
CA LYS A 71 2.16 2.99 7.21
C LYS A 71 0.67 2.71 7.47
N GLN A 72 0.09 1.73 6.78
CA GLN A 72 -1.33 1.37 6.93
C GLN A 72 -1.62 0.57 8.22
N GLY A 73 -0.62 -0.07 8.83
CA GLY A 73 -0.77 -0.88 10.05
C GLY A 73 -1.33 -0.10 11.24
N ARG A 74 -0.97 1.19 11.41
CA ARG A 74 -1.52 2.06 12.46
C ARG A 74 -3.02 2.29 12.29
N TYR A 75 -3.48 2.51 11.06
CA TYR A 75 -4.89 2.72 10.76
C TYR A 75 -5.74 1.47 11.02
N ARG A 76 -5.17 0.27 10.88
CA ARG A 76 -5.87 -0.99 11.23
C ARG A 76 -6.17 -1.07 12.74
N LYS A 77 -5.31 -0.54 13.60
CA LYS A 77 -5.55 -0.47 15.05
C LYS A 77 -6.59 0.61 15.40
N VAL A 78 -6.48 1.80 14.79
CA VAL A 78 -7.42 2.91 15.01
C VAL A 78 -8.83 2.56 14.55
N ALA A 79 -8.97 1.87 13.41
CA ALA A 79 -10.28 1.42 12.92
C ALA A 79 -10.98 0.47 13.91
N ARG A 80 -10.22 -0.43 14.57
CA ARG A 80 -10.77 -1.31 15.60
C ARG A 80 -11.24 -0.54 16.83
N GLN A 81 -10.41 0.38 17.35
CA GLN A 81 -10.76 1.20 18.51
C GLN A 81 -12.01 2.06 18.27
N ARG A 82 -12.07 2.73 17.10
CA ARG A 82 -13.24 3.52 16.71
C ARG A 82 -14.50 2.68 16.52
N GLY A 83 -14.37 1.43 16.07
CA GLY A 83 -15.50 0.50 16.00
C GLY A 83 -16.08 0.21 17.39
N LEU A 84 -15.22 -0.08 18.37
CA LEU A 84 -15.62 -0.36 19.75
C LEU A 84 -16.26 0.87 20.41
N GLU A 85 -15.70 2.07 20.21
CA GLU A 85 -16.27 3.32 20.71
C GLU A 85 -17.62 3.65 20.07
N ALA A 86 -17.77 3.43 18.76
CA ALA A 86 -19.05 3.64 18.07
C ALA A 86 -20.13 2.68 18.59
N GLU A 87 -19.76 1.44 18.90
CA GLU A 87 -20.67 0.43 19.43
C GLU A 87 -21.08 0.71 20.87
N SER A 88 -20.14 1.14 21.73
CA SER A 88 -20.46 1.55 23.11
C SER A 88 -21.37 2.79 23.14
N LEU A 89 -21.14 3.77 22.27
CA LEU A 89 -22.01 4.94 22.14
C LEU A 89 -23.41 4.57 21.64
N ARG A 90 -23.53 3.62 20.71
CA ARG A 90 -24.83 3.09 20.25
C ARG A 90 -25.58 2.37 21.37
N GLN A 91 -24.89 1.55 22.17
CA GLN A 91 -25.49 0.86 23.31
C GLN A 91 -25.95 1.85 24.38
N ALA A 92 -25.15 2.87 24.69
CA ALA A 92 -25.51 3.92 25.64
C ALA A 92 -26.72 4.76 25.15
N ALA A 93 -26.80 5.04 23.84
CA ALA A 93 -27.95 5.71 23.25
C ALA A 93 -29.22 4.84 23.30
N ALA A 94 -29.09 3.53 23.06
CA ALA A 94 -30.20 2.58 23.11
C ALA A 94 -30.75 2.34 24.52
N GLN A 95 -29.90 2.44 25.55
CA GLN A 95 -30.30 2.31 26.95
C GLN A 95 -30.88 3.60 27.54
N ARG A 96 -30.79 4.74 26.83
CA ARG A 96 -31.32 6.01 27.31
C ARG A 96 -32.86 5.95 27.22
N PRO A 97 -33.59 6.03 28.34
CA PRO A 97 -35.04 6.07 28.31
C PRO A 97 -35.51 7.30 27.51
N PRO A 98 -36.65 7.23 26.80
CA PRO A 98 -37.21 8.41 26.17
C PRO A 98 -37.46 9.44 27.26
N VAL A 99 -36.79 10.59 27.15
CA VAL A 99 -37.06 11.73 28.03
C VAL A 99 -38.48 12.17 27.69
N ALA A 100 -39.42 11.87 28.58
CA ALA A 100 -40.78 12.36 28.47
C ALA A 100 -40.71 13.90 28.35
N PRO A 101 -41.41 14.52 27.37
CA PRO A 101 -41.40 15.96 27.23
C PRO A 101 -41.95 16.57 28.52
N GLN A 102 -41.06 17.09 29.37
CA GLN A 102 -41.42 17.88 30.52
C GLN A 102 -41.88 19.24 29.97
N GLY A 103 -43.15 19.32 29.60
CA GLY A 103 -43.82 20.59 29.35
C GLY A 103 -43.72 21.47 30.60
N PRO A 104 -43.60 22.80 30.45
CA PRO A 104 -43.42 23.70 31.58
C PRO A 104 -44.55 23.51 32.59
N ALA A 105 -44.20 23.01 33.77
CA ALA A 105 -45.13 22.84 34.89
C ALA A 105 -45.49 24.22 35.42
N LEU A 106 -46.60 24.78 34.90
CA LEU A 106 -47.17 26.01 35.43
C LEU A 106 -47.70 25.75 36.84
N PRO A 107 -47.27 26.54 37.86
CA PRO A 107 -47.80 26.43 39.21
C PRO A 107 -49.30 26.78 39.19
N ARG A 108 -50.14 25.94 39.80
CA ARG A 108 -51.56 26.24 39.98
C ARG A 108 -51.71 27.30 41.08
N PRO A 109 -52.41 28.43 40.82
CA PRO A 109 -52.71 29.39 41.87
C PRO A 109 -53.80 28.84 42.79
N ASN A 110 -53.66 29.18 44.09
CA ASN A 110 -54.55 28.80 45.19
C ASN A 110 -55.92 29.48 45.08
#